data_AF-A0A0Q2QEM4-F1
#
_entry.id   AF-A0A0Q2QEM4-F1
#
_cell.length_a   1.000
_cell.length_b   1.000
_cell.length_c   1.000
_cell.angle_alpha   90.00
_cell.angle_beta   90.00
_cell.angle_gamma   90.00
#
_symmetry.space_group_name_H-M   'P 1'
#
loop_
_entity.id
_entity.type
_entity.pdbx_description
1 polymer ?
#
loop_
_entity_poly.entity_id
_entity_poly.type
_entity_poly.pdbx_seq_one_letter_code
_entity_poly.pdbx_strand_id
1 'polypeptide(L)'
;MSQTTGNGIPGTLAALDWQTITCQFEAGCTNRATHIVHRHAVDECNHSHVDPFGNIVEIVCIACLWRAEAEILVQVGQLRRSSGSYCLTCGAPVSELSDIMRDVVAL
;
A
#
# COMPACT_ATOMS: atom_id res chain seq x y z
N MET A 1 2.43 47.23 10.68
CA MET A 1 3.47 46.35 10.10
C MET A 1 3.13 44.91 10.51
N SER A 2 2.46 44.17 9.62
CA SER A 2 2.12 42.76 9.88
C SER A 2 3.38 41.91 9.74
N GLN A 3 3.82 41.32 10.85
CA GLN A 3 4.90 40.34 10.83
C GLN A 3 4.41 39.10 10.09
N THR A 4 5.09 38.77 9.00
CA THR A 4 4.96 37.49 8.31
C THR A 4 5.40 36.40 9.28
N THR A 5 4.45 35.62 9.80
CA THR A 5 4.76 34.43 10.60
C THR A 5 5.50 33.46 9.69
N GLY A 6 6.78 33.20 10.00
CA GLY A 6 7.63 32.33 9.21
C GLY A 6 6.99 30.96 8.97
N ASN A 7 7.38 30.33 7.87
CA ASN A 7 7.02 28.97 7.44
C ASN A 7 7.53 27.88 8.41
N GLY A 8 7.44 28.10 9.72
CA GLY A 8 7.79 27.12 10.73
C GLY A 8 6.71 26.05 10.77
N ILE A 9 7.12 24.79 10.65
CA ILE A 9 6.26 23.64 10.94
C ILE A 9 5.70 23.85 12.36
N PRO A 10 4.36 23.95 12.55
CA PRO A 10 3.74 24.06 13.86
C PRO A 10 4.36 23.07 14.86
N GLY A 11 4.67 23.51 16.08
CA GLY A 11 5.31 22.66 17.09
C GLY A 11 4.58 21.32 17.33
N THR A 12 3.27 21.29 17.13
CA THR A 12 2.44 20.08 17.17
C THR A 12 2.83 19.04 16.11
N LEU A 13 3.20 19.46 14.89
CA LEU A 13 3.66 18.56 13.82
C LEU A 13 5.09 18.06 14.07
N ALA A 14 5.93 18.89 14.69
CA ALA A 14 7.28 18.50 15.10
C ALA A 14 7.28 17.48 16.25
N ALA A 15 6.21 17.47 17.06
CA ALA A 15 6.04 16.54 18.18
C ALA A 15 5.42 15.19 17.77
N LEU A 16 4.98 15.03 16.51
CA LEU A 16 4.53 13.74 16.01
C LEU A 16 5.73 12.78 15.93
N ASP A 17 5.55 11.56 16.45
CA ASP A 17 6.54 10.49 16.26
C ASP A 17 6.47 9.99 14.82
N TRP A 18 7.38 10.50 13.99
CA TRP A 18 7.55 10.07 12.59
C TRP A 18 8.38 8.77 12.46
N GLN A 19 8.96 8.27 13.56
CA GLN A 19 9.85 7.10 13.56
C GLN A 19 9.09 5.80 13.86
N THR A 20 8.00 5.88 14.62
CA THR A 20 7.16 4.73 14.94
C THR A 20 5.87 4.78 14.14
N ILE A 21 5.83 4.01 13.06
CA ILE A 21 4.61 3.84 12.26
C ILE A 21 3.91 2.57 12.74
N THR A 22 2.64 2.68 13.12
CA THR A 22 1.78 1.52 13.40
C THR A 22 1.33 0.89 12.10
N CYS A 23 1.21 -0.44 12.08
CA CYS A 23 0.65 -1.20 10.98
C CYS A 23 -0.70 -0.62 10.53
N GLN A 24 -0.83 -0.36 9.23
CA GLN A 24 -2.02 0.24 8.62
C GLN A 24 -2.93 -0.80 7.97
N PHE A 25 -2.69 -2.09 8.26
CA PHE A 25 -3.49 -3.18 7.72
C PHE A 25 -4.95 -3.05 8.17
N GLU A 26 -5.89 -3.15 7.22
CA GLU A 26 -7.32 -2.81 7.39
C GLU A 26 -7.99 -3.54 8.56
N ALA A 27 -7.50 -4.72 8.93
CA ALA A 27 -7.98 -5.49 10.08
C ALA A 27 -7.65 -4.89 11.48
N GLY A 28 -7.13 -3.66 11.56
CA GLY A 28 -6.90 -2.95 12.83
C GLY A 28 -5.66 -3.42 13.60
N CYS A 29 -4.60 -3.80 12.90
CA CYS A 29 -3.36 -4.26 13.53
C CYS A 29 -2.64 -3.12 14.25
N THR A 30 -2.26 -3.32 15.52
CA THR A 30 -1.54 -2.31 16.33
C THR A 30 -0.04 -2.57 16.46
N ASN A 31 0.49 -3.56 15.74
CA ASN A 31 1.93 -3.84 15.72
C ASN A 31 2.70 -2.69 15.07
N ARG A 32 3.98 -2.53 15.44
CA ARG A 32 4.89 -1.64 14.71
C ARG A 32 5.03 -2.13 13.27
N ALA A 33 4.87 -1.21 12.32
CA ALA A 33 5.12 -1.49 10.91
C ALA A 33 6.62 -1.60 10.66
N THR A 34 6.97 -2.45 9.70
CA THR A 34 8.36 -2.71 9.31
C THR A 34 8.54 -2.73 7.80
N HIS A 35 7.47 -2.66 7.02
CA HIS A 35 7.49 -2.74 5.56
C HIS A 35 6.52 -1.74 4.94
N ILE A 36 6.88 -1.22 3.78
CA ILE A 36 6.02 -0.53 2.83
C ILE A 36 5.71 -1.53 1.72
N VAL A 37 4.45 -1.65 1.34
CA VAL A 37 3.98 -2.55 0.29
C VAL A 37 3.26 -1.74 -0.78
N HIS A 38 3.64 -1.91 -2.03
CA HIS A 38 2.96 -1.36 -3.18
C HIS A 38 2.09 -2.44 -3.82
N ARG A 39 0.78 -2.36 -3.58
CA ARG A 39 -0.21 -3.27 -4.13
C ARG A 39 -0.96 -2.61 -5.29
N HIS A 40 -0.94 -3.20 -6.46
CA HIS A 40 -1.75 -2.79 -7.60
C HIS A 40 -3.24 -2.70 -7.20
N ALA A 41 -3.86 -1.54 -7.40
CA ALA A 41 -5.32 -1.40 -7.31
C ALA A 41 -5.98 -2.05 -8.54
N VAL A 42 -6.14 -3.37 -8.50
CA VAL A 42 -6.66 -4.15 -9.64
C VAL A 42 -8.12 -3.81 -9.88
N ASP A 43 -8.40 -2.93 -10.85
CA ASP A 43 -9.70 -2.38 -11.31
C ASP A 43 -9.84 -0.85 -11.17
N GLU A 44 -9.03 -0.24 -10.32
CA GLU A 44 -9.06 1.18 -9.99
C GLU A 44 -7.66 1.82 -9.99
N CYS A 45 -6.74 1.30 -10.80
CA CYS A 45 -5.34 1.76 -10.83
C CYS A 45 -5.14 3.18 -11.42
N ASN A 46 -6.23 3.88 -11.74
CA ASN A 46 -6.26 5.28 -12.18
C ASN A 46 -7.01 6.21 -11.20
N HIS A 47 -7.41 5.71 -10.02
CA HIS A 47 -8.16 6.49 -9.04
C HIS A 47 -7.28 7.57 -8.36
N SER A 48 -7.90 8.55 -7.70
CA SER A 48 -7.19 9.63 -6.99
C SER A 48 -6.41 9.18 -5.74
N HIS A 49 -6.56 7.93 -5.29
CA HIS A 49 -5.98 7.42 -4.04
C HIS A 49 -4.87 6.39 -4.24
N VAL A 50 -4.37 6.26 -5.47
CA VAL A 50 -3.22 5.41 -5.80
C VAL A 50 -1.98 6.27 -6.06
N ASP A 51 -0.80 5.64 -5.94
CA ASP A 51 0.45 6.24 -6.37
C ASP A 51 0.48 6.47 -7.90
N PRO A 52 1.47 7.19 -8.45
CA PRO A 52 1.57 7.43 -9.90
C PRO A 52 1.69 6.16 -10.77
N PHE A 53 1.92 5.00 -10.17
CA PHE A 53 2.04 3.71 -10.85
C PHE A 53 0.78 2.84 -10.69
N GLY A 54 -0.27 3.37 -10.04
CA GLY A 54 -1.55 2.69 -9.86
C GLY A 54 -1.58 1.73 -8.67
N ASN A 55 -0.74 1.96 -7.65
CA ASN A 55 -0.70 1.13 -6.45
C ASN A 55 -1.36 1.80 -5.25
N ILE A 56 -2.05 1.00 -4.45
CA ILE A 56 -2.32 1.27 -3.05
C ILE A 56 -1.01 1.04 -2.29
N VAL A 57 -0.60 2.04 -1.50
CA VAL A 57 0.59 1.96 -0.64
C VAL A 57 0.14 1.68 0.78
N GLU A 58 0.59 0.57 1.34
CA GLU A 58 0.29 0.16 2.72
C GLU A 58 1.56 0.06 3.53
N ILE A 59 1.53 0.52 4.78
CA ILE A 59 2.64 0.41 5.71
C ILE A 59 2.30 -0.64 6.77
N VAL A 60 2.92 -1.82 6.70
CA VAL A 60 2.50 -3.00 7.45
C VAL A 60 3.62 -3.62 8.29
N CYS A 61 3.25 -4.39 9.31
CA CYS A 61 4.19 -5.27 10.01
C CYS A 61 4.45 -6.54 9.19
N ILE A 62 5.55 -7.24 9.48
CA ILE A 62 5.93 -8.49 8.78
C ILE A 62 4.82 -9.56 8.80
N ALA A 63 4.07 -9.68 9.91
CA ALA A 63 2.98 -10.65 10.01
C ALA A 63 1.80 -10.29 9.09
N CYS A 64 1.48 -9.00 8.96
CA CYS A 64 0.45 -8.53 8.04
C CYS A 64 0.90 -8.60 6.58
N LEU A 65 2.19 -8.41 6.29
CA LEU A 65 2.76 -8.66 4.97
C LEU A 65 2.53 -10.12 4.54
N TRP A 66 2.95 -11.09 5.36
CA TRP A 66 2.74 -12.51 5.03
C TRP A 66 1.27 -12.89 4.88
N ARG A 67 0.40 -12.28 5.69
CA ARG A 67 -1.04 -12.46 5.54
C ARG A 67 -1.54 -11.94 4.19
N ALA A 68 -1.15 -10.72 3.80
CA ALA A 68 -1.52 -10.14 2.52
C ALA A 68 -0.99 -10.98 1.34
N GLU A 69 0.26 -11.44 1.40
CA GLU A 69 0.84 -12.35 0.40
C GLU A 69 0.02 -13.63 0.26
N ALA A 70 -0.34 -14.27 1.38
CA ALA A 70 -1.15 -15.49 1.37
C ALA A 70 -2.55 -15.25 0.80
N GLU A 71 -3.22 -14.15 1.17
CA GLU A 71 -4.53 -13.78 0.65
C GLU A 71 -4.48 -13.55 -0.87
N ILE A 72 -3.46 -12.84 -1.37
CA ILE A 72 -3.26 -12.61 -2.80
C ILE A 72 -2.96 -13.91 -3.55
N LEU A 73 -2.10 -14.79 -3.01
CA LEU A 73 -1.81 -16.08 -3.62
C LEU A 73 -3.05 -16.96 -3.77
N VAL A 74 -3.96 -16.93 -2.78
CA VAL A 74 -5.24 -17.63 -2.86
C VAL A 74 -6.10 -17.04 -4.00
N GLN A 75 -6.21 -15.72 -4.09
CA GLN A 75 -6.98 -15.04 -5.14
C GLN A 75 -6.41 -15.34 -6.54
N VAL A 76 -5.10 -15.20 -6.73
CA VAL A 76 -4.41 -15.53 -7.99
C VAL A 76 -4.60 -17.00 -8.34
N GLY A 77 -4.50 -17.90 -7.37
CA GLY A 77 -4.75 -19.33 -7.58
C GLY A 77 -6.18 -19.61 -8.06
N GLN A 78 -7.17 -18.83 -7.60
CA GLN A 78 -8.54 -18.90 -8.12
C GLN A 78 -8.62 -18.38 -9.56
N LEU A 79 -7.96 -17.26 -9.87
CA LEU A 79 -7.94 -16.65 -11.21
C LEU A 79 -7.27 -17.54 -12.26
N ARG A 80 -6.20 -18.26 -11.91
CA ARG A 80 -5.52 -19.20 -12.82
C ARG A 80 -6.42 -20.30 -13.38
N ARG A 81 -7.57 -20.58 -12.76
CA ARG A 81 -8.57 -21.53 -13.25
C ARG A 81 -9.44 -20.97 -14.39
N SER A 82 -9.37 -19.66 -14.63
CA SER A 82 -10.00 -18.95 -15.75
C SER A 82 -8.94 -18.30 -16.63
N SER A 83 -9.07 -18.40 -17.95
CA SER A 83 -8.13 -17.73 -18.86
C SER A 83 -8.37 -16.22 -18.90
N GLY A 84 -7.29 -15.43 -18.84
CA GLY A 84 -7.30 -14.01 -19.19
C GLY A 84 -7.77 -13.06 -18.08
N SER A 85 -7.19 -13.16 -16.88
CA SER A 85 -7.39 -12.16 -15.83
C SER A 85 -6.45 -10.97 -16.03
N TYR A 86 -7.02 -9.77 -16.09
CA TYR A 86 -6.31 -8.51 -16.30
C TYR A 86 -6.97 -7.38 -15.49
N CYS A 87 -6.21 -6.34 -15.21
CA CYS A 87 -6.74 -5.12 -14.61
C CYS A 87 -7.65 -4.40 -15.62
N LEU A 88 -8.88 -4.07 -15.22
CA LEU A 88 -9.87 -3.43 -16.10
C LEU A 88 -9.50 -2.00 -16.49
N THR A 89 -8.56 -1.38 -15.77
CA THR A 89 -8.11 -0.01 -16.02
C THR A 89 -6.92 0.05 -16.98
N CYS A 90 -5.84 -0.67 -16.68
CA CYS A 90 -4.58 -0.59 -17.44
C CYS A 90 -4.34 -1.78 -18.37
N GLY A 91 -5.16 -2.84 -18.28
CA GLY A 91 -4.99 -4.06 -19.07
C GLY A 91 -3.80 -4.93 -18.67
N ALA A 92 -3.05 -4.58 -17.62
CA ALA A 92 -1.94 -5.40 -17.12
C ALA A 92 -2.45 -6.77 -16.66
N PRO A 93 -1.66 -7.85 -16.86
CA PRO A 93 -2.04 -9.19 -16.43
C PRO A 93 -2.20 -9.27 -14.91
N VAL A 94 -3.05 -10.19 -14.45
CA VAL A 94 -3.27 -10.49 -13.03
C VAL A 94 -3.24 -12.02 -12.88
N SER A 95 -2.03 -12.57 -12.87
CA SER A 95 -1.79 -14.01 -12.98
C SER A 95 -0.78 -14.56 -11.97
N GLU A 96 0.02 -13.68 -11.38
CA GLU A 96 1.07 -14.00 -10.41
C GLU A 96 1.03 -13.03 -9.21
N LEU A 97 1.69 -13.38 -8.11
CA LEU A 97 1.78 -12.53 -6.93
C LEU A 97 2.36 -11.15 -7.27
N SER A 98 3.42 -11.10 -8.08
CA SER A 98 4.10 -9.85 -8.47
C SER A 98 3.26 -8.93 -9.34
N ASP A 99 2.21 -9.44 -10.00
CA ASP A 99 1.27 -8.62 -10.77
C ASP A 99 0.41 -7.73 -9.85
N ILE A 100 0.24 -8.18 -8.60
CA ILE A 100 -0.56 -7.53 -7.56
C ILE A 100 0.35 -6.87 -6.51
N MET A 101 1.22 -7.62 -5.84
CA MET A 101 2.21 -7.10 -4.90
C MET A 101 3.49 -6.74 -5.66
N ARG A 102 3.56 -5.51 -6.16
CA ARG A 102 4.59 -5.09 -7.12
C ARG A 102 5.91 -4.69 -6.46
N ASP A 103 5.86 -4.20 -5.23
CA ASP A 103 7.07 -3.85 -4.47
C ASP A 103 6.85 -4.02 -2.97
N VAL A 104 7.93 -4.37 -2.26
CA VAL A 104 7.98 -4.50 -0.81
C VAL A 104 9.33 -3.99 -0.32
N VAL A 105 9.31 -2.96 0.53
CA VAL A 105 10.51 -2.29 1.02
C VAL A 105 10.50 -2.28 2.54
N ALA A 106 11.62 -2.61 3.18
CA ALA A 106 11.77 -2.49 4.63
C ALA A 106 11.85 -1.00 5.05
N LEU A 107 11.22 -0.65 6.17
CA LEU A 107 11.28 0.68 6.79
C LEU A 107 12.61 0.95 7.48
#